data_AF-A0AAN6PQ58-F1
#
_entry.id   AF-A0AAN6PQ58-F1
#
_cell.length_a   1.000
_cell.length_b   1.000
_cell.length_c   1.000
_cell.angle_alpha   90.00
_cell.angle_beta   90.00
_cell.angle_gamma   90.00
#
_symmetry.space_group_name_H-M   'P 1'
#
loop_
_entity.id
_entity.type
_entity.pdbx_description
1 polymer ?
#
loop_
_entity_poly.entity_id
_entity_poly.type
_entity_poly.pdbx_seq_one_letter_code
_entity_poly.pdbx_strand_id
1 'polypeptide(L)'
;MKHSSILAVVSVLFHNVLGSGFGHTCHNINLDSWKHDGLDHYYLKADCVECDGARDSHVQLDLGGCIANRNGQMVPAQGGAFWRSCGFCWLSGVNLTCSCRNSAGQAVLTQINLNDFIGNHCGILHC
;
A
#
# COMPACT_ATOMS: atom_id res chain seq x y z
N MET A 1 52.89 5.75 -22.19
CA MET A 1 52.29 5.47 -20.86
C MET A 1 50.81 5.80 -20.97
N LYS A 2 49.93 4.79 -20.97
CA LYS A 2 48.48 4.95 -21.21
C LYS A 2 47.80 5.20 -19.86
N HIS A 3 47.21 6.37 -19.65
CA HIS A 3 46.36 6.65 -18.50
C HIS A 3 44.96 6.11 -18.78
N SER A 4 44.59 5.04 -18.08
CA SER A 4 43.27 4.43 -18.14
C SER A 4 42.40 5.06 -17.04
N SER A 5 41.47 5.93 -17.42
CA SER A 5 40.45 6.47 -16.53
C SER A 5 39.38 5.40 -16.29
N ILE A 6 39.18 4.98 -15.05
CA ILE A 6 38.10 4.08 -14.65
C ILE A 6 36.88 4.95 -14.32
N LEU A 7 35.84 4.89 -15.15
CA LEU A 7 34.50 5.39 -14.78
C LEU A 7 33.89 4.40 -13.78
N ALA A 8 33.64 4.85 -12.55
CA ALA A 8 32.80 4.12 -11.62
C ALA A 8 31.33 4.33 -12.02
N VAL A 9 30.70 3.30 -12.59
CA VAL A 9 29.25 3.28 -12.82
C VAL A 9 28.58 2.93 -11.49
N VAL A 10 28.03 3.93 -10.80
CA VAL A 10 27.20 3.71 -9.62
C VAL A 10 25.83 3.22 -10.10
N SER A 11 25.58 1.92 -9.99
CA SER A 11 24.27 1.35 -10.31
C SER A 11 23.30 1.70 -9.17
N VAL A 12 22.40 2.65 -9.42
CA VAL A 12 21.27 2.89 -8.52
C VAL A 12 20.26 1.77 -8.77
N LEU A 13 20.21 0.79 -7.88
CA LEU A 13 19.18 -0.24 -7.88
C LEU A 13 17.87 0.38 -7.41
N PHE A 14 17.04 0.82 -8.35
CA PHE A 14 15.62 1.02 -8.07
C PHE A 14 15.01 -0.36 -7.86
N HIS A 15 14.89 -0.78 -6.60
CA HIS A 15 14.07 -1.92 -6.25
C HIS A 15 12.62 -1.50 -6.53
N ASN A 16 12.12 -1.84 -7.72
CA ASN A 16 10.69 -1.99 -7.90
C ASN A 16 10.32 -3.16 -6.97
N VAL A 17 9.83 -2.85 -5.78
CA VAL A 17 9.08 -3.82 -4.99
C VAL A 17 7.81 -4.04 -5.79
N LEU A 18 7.88 -4.97 -6.76
CA LEU A 18 6.70 -5.63 -7.27
C LEU A 18 6.04 -6.21 -6.03
N GLY A 19 4.85 -5.71 -5.68
CA GLY A 19 4.13 -6.19 -4.51
C GLY A 19 4.13 -7.69 -4.51
N SER A 20 4.50 -8.29 -3.38
CA SER A 20 4.56 -9.74 -3.27
C SER A 20 3.16 -10.38 -3.30
N GLY A 21 2.10 -9.57 -3.47
CA GLY A 21 0.71 -9.98 -3.54
C GLY A 21 0.26 -10.64 -2.26
N PHE A 22 0.10 -9.87 -1.18
CA PHE A 22 -0.29 -10.42 0.12
C PHE A 22 -1.53 -11.33 0.05
N GLY A 23 -2.48 -11.02 -0.85
CA GLY A 23 -3.70 -11.81 -1.05
C GLY A 23 -3.48 -13.25 -1.52
N HIS A 24 -2.26 -13.64 -1.91
CA HIS A 24 -1.92 -15.05 -2.17
C HIS A 24 -1.68 -15.87 -0.89
N THR A 25 -1.34 -15.19 0.20
CA THR A 25 -0.91 -15.81 1.47
C THR A 25 -1.68 -15.27 2.67
N CYS A 26 -2.75 -14.52 2.42
CA CYS A 26 -3.62 -13.96 3.44
C CYS A 26 -5.08 -14.24 3.05
N HIS A 27 -5.92 -14.41 4.05
CA HIS A 27 -7.36 -14.61 3.91
C HIS A 27 -8.12 -13.80 4.97
N ASN A 28 -9.45 -13.88 4.95
CA ASN A 28 -10.33 -13.02 5.77
C ASN A 28 -9.95 -11.53 5.66
N ILE A 29 -9.61 -11.11 4.43
CA ILE A 29 -9.13 -9.76 4.14
C ILE A 29 -10.31 -8.79 4.22
N ASN A 30 -10.20 -7.80 5.11
CA ASN A 30 -11.23 -6.81 5.37
C ASN A 30 -10.65 -5.41 5.52
N LEU A 31 -11.42 -4.41 5.10
CA LEU A 31 -11.13 -3.01 5.39
C LEU A 31 -11.89 -2.61 6.65
N ASP A 32 -11.20 -1.91 7.53
CA ASP A 32 -11.82 -1.30 8.70
C ASP A 32 -11.33 0.15 8.82
N SER A 33 -12.01 0.94 9.65
CA SER A 33 -11.70 2.34 9.83
C SER A 33 -11.89 2.79 11.27
N TRP A 34 -11.17 3.83 11.64
CA TRP A 34 -11.36 4.53 12.90
C TRP A 34 -11.32 6.03 12.66
N LYS A 35 -11.98 6.80 13.54
CA LYS A 35 -12.02 8.25 13.42
C LYS A 35 -10.93 8.91 14.26
N HIS A 36 -10.15 9.79 13.63
CA HIS A 36 -9.20 10.68 14.29
C HIS A 36 -9.36 12.09 13.73
N ASP A 37 -9.44 13.10 14.59
CA ASP A 37 -9.54 14.51 14.16
C ASP A 37 -10.61 14.77 13.07
N GLY A 38 -11.72 14.03 13.15
CA GLY A 38 -12.83 14.13 12.21
C GLY A 38 -12.62 13.45 10.85
N LEU A 39 -11.51 12.71 10.66
CA LEU A 39 -11.17 11.98 9.45
C LEU A 39 -11.24 10.47 9.69
N ASP A 40 -11.66 9.72 8.67
CA ASP A 40 -11.63 8.26 8.67
C ASP A 40 -10.23 7.78 8.28
N HIS A 41 -9.55 7.12 9.19
CA HIS A 41 -8.29 6.41 8.94
C HIS A 41 -8.60 4.97 8.58
N TYR A 42 -8.05 4.49 7.47
CA TYR A 42 -8.34 3.16 6.92
C TYR A 42 -7.18 2.21 7.14
N TYR A 43 -7.49 1.01 7.62
CA TYR A 43 -6.51 -0.05 7.82
C TYR A 43 -7.03 -1.38 7.30
N LEU A 44 -6.11 -2.19 6.80
CA LEU A 44 -6.40 -3.55 6.35
C LEU A 44 -6.29 -4.50 7.54
N LYS A 45 -7.24 -5.42 7.68
CA LYS A 45 -7.19 -6.58 8.57
C LYS A 45 -7.12 -7.84 7.73
N ALA A 46 -6.29 -8.80 8.11
CA ALA A 46 -6.22 -10.10 7.47
C ALA A 46 -5.64 -11.16 8.41
N ASP A 47 -5.87 -12.43 8.08
CA ASP A 47 -5.16 -13.56 8.65
C ASP A 47 -4.11 -14.00 7.63
N CYS A 48 -2.83 -13.93 7.98
CA CYS A 48 -1.71 -14.09 7.05
C CYS A 48 -0.77 -15.20 7.48
N VAL A 49 -0.38 -16.02 6.51
CA VAL A 49 0.49 -17.19 6.70
C VAL A 49 1.85 -16.76 7.25
N GLU A 50 2.29 -17.41 8.32
CA GLU A 50 3.61 -17.23 8.96
C GLU A 50 4.77 -17.88 8.18
N CYS A 51 6.02 -17.63 8.60
CA CYS A 51 7.21 -18.22 7.96
C CYS A 51 7.15 -19.75 7.87
N ASP A 52 6.55 -20.40 8.87
CA ASP A 52 6.50 -21.86 8.95
C ASP A 52 5.41 -22.48 8.07
N GLY A 53 4.56 -21.64 7.47
CA GLY A 53 3.45 -22.06 6.61
C GLY A 53 2.34 -22.81 7.34
N ALA A 54 2.43 -22.98 8.67
CA ALA A 54 1.56 -23.84 9.46
C ALA A 54 0.52 -23.06 10.26
N ARG A 55 0.75 -21.77 10.47
CA ARG A 55 -0.14 -20.87 11.21
C ARG A 55 -0.40 -19.59 10.46
N ASP A 56 -1.48 -18.94 10.86
CA ASP A 56 -1.80 -17.60 10.45
C ASP A 56 -1.70 -16.66 11.64
N SER A 57 -1.12 -15.50 11.40
CA SER A 57 -1.14 -14.36 12.32
C SER A 57 -2.26 -13.40 11.93
N HIS A 58 -3.03 -12.95 12.92
CA HIS A 58 -4.01 -11.89 12.73
C HIS A 58 -3.30 -10.53 12.69
N VAL A 59 -3.33 -9.88 11.53
CA VAL A 59 -2.50 -8.70 11.26
C VAL A 59 -3.32 -7.50 10.83
N GLN A 60 -2.73 -6.33 11.06
CA GLN A 60 -3.30 -5.04 10.66
C GLN A 60 -2.24 -4.17 10.00
N LEU A 61 -2.64 -3.40 8.98
CA LEU A 61 -1.77 -2.44 8.30
C LEU A 61 -2.51 -1.13 8.07
N ASP A 62 -1.96 -0.02 8.54
CA ASP A 62 -2.46 1.33 8.23
C ASP A 62 -2.16 1.67 6.76
N LEU A 63 -3.22 1.80 5.95
CA LEU A 63 -3.09 2.10 4.52
C LEU A 63 -2.63 3.54 4.27
N GLY A 64 -2.79 4.43 5.26
CA GLY A 64 -2.19 5.76 5.25
C GLY A 64 -0.66 5.71 5.22
N GLY A 65 -0.06 4.64 5.73
CA GLY A 65 1.38 4.40 5.64
C GLY A 65 1.86 4.00 4.24
N CYS A 66 0.96 3.60 3.33
CA CYS A 66 1.32 2.96 2.07
C CYS A 66 0.74 3.63 0.82
N ILE A 67 -0.24 4.52 0.96
CA ILE A 67 -0.97 5.12 -0.16
C ILE A 67 -0.97 6.64 -0.03
N ALA A 68 -0.73 7.32 -1.14
CA ALA A 68 -0.97 8.75 -1.31
C ALA A 68 -2.10 9.01 -2.30
N ASN A 69 -2.74 10.16 -2.17
CA ASN A 69 -3.57 10.73 -3.23
C ASN A 69 -2.75 11.72 -4.05
N ARG A 70 -2.62 11.49 -5.36
CA ARG A 70 -2.01 12.42 -6.31
C ARG A 70 -3.06 12.88 -7.31
N ASN A 71 -3.60 14.07 -7.07
CA ASN A 71 -4.59 14.71 -7.94
C ASN A 71 -5.85 13.84 -8.22
N GLY A 72 -6.39 13.19 -7.19
CA GLY A 72 -7.57 12.32 -7.30
C GLY A 72 -7.24 10.88 -7.67
N GLN A 73 -5.96 10.53 -7.84
CA GLN A 73 -5.52 9.17 -8.11
C GLN A 73 -4.79 8.58 -6.89
N MET A 74 -5.22 7.41 -6.42
CA MET A 74 -4.46 6.66 -5.41
C MET A 74 -3.21 6.06 -6.03
N VAL A 75 -2.07 6.22 -5.36
CA VAL A 75 -0.78 5.63 -5.77
C VAL A 75 -0.02 5.07 -4.57
N PRO A 76 0.83 4.04 -4.75
CA PRO A 76 1.72 3.58 -3.69
C PRO A 76 2.68 4.70 -3.27
N ALA A 77 2.78 4.95 -1.98
CA ALA A 77 3.69 5.92 -1.40
C ALA A 77 3.83 5.70 0.11
N GLN A 78 5.07 5.50 0.56
CA GLN A 78 5.38 5.41 1.98
C GLN A 78 5.02 6.72 2.70
N GLY A 79 4.24 6.63 3.79
CA GLY A 79 3.77 7.79 4.55
C GLY A 79 2.83 8.71 3.76
N GLY A 80 2.12 8.19 2.76
CA GLY A 80 1.34 8.99 1.82
C GLY A 80 0.08 9.66 2.39
N ALA A 81 -0.46 9.13 3.49
CA ALA A 81 -1.62 9.66 4.22
C ALA A 81 -2.82 10.02 3.31
N PHE A 82 -3.15 9.16 2.35
CA PHE A 82 -4.22 9.42 1.36
C PHE A 82 -5.56 9.83 2.00
N TRP A 83 -5.89 9.28 3.18
CA TRP A 83 -7.09 9.56 3.97
C TRP A 83 -7.28 11.05 4.30
N ARG A 84 -6.24 11.90 4.22
CA ARG A 84 -6.38 13.36 4.38
C ARG A 84 -7.23 14.01 3.29
N SER A 85 -7.36 13.36 2.15
CA SER A 85 -8.05 13.90 0.96
C SER A 85 -8.91 12.85 0.23
N CYS A 86 -8.97 11.64 0.76
CA CYS A 86 -9.81 10.57 0.29
C CYS A 86 -10.73 10.09 1.41
N GLY A 87 -11.94 9.67 1.06
CA GLY A 87 -12.89 9.08 1.98
C GLY A 87 -13.87 8.18 1.24
N PHE A 88 -14.85 7.65 1.97
CA PHE A 88 -15.84 6.70 1.44
C PHE A 88 -15.14 5.51 0.76
N CYS A 89 -14.16 4.93 1.44
CA CYS A 89 -13.42 3.79 0.92
C CYS A 89 -14.15 2.48 1.16
N TRP A 90 -14.06 1.57 0.19
CA TRP A 90 -14.49 0.19 0.34
C TRP A 90 -13.51 -0.75 -0.38
N LEU A 91 -13.51 -2.01 0.06
CA LEU A 91 -12.64 -3.06 -0.48
C LEU A 91 -13.47 -4.08 -1.24
N SER A 92 -12.99 -4.49 -2.41
CA SER A 92 -13.53 -5.62 -3.17
C SER A 92 -12.39 -6.57 -3.53
N GLY A 93 -12.31 -7.70 -2.81
CA GLY A 93 -11.15 -8.58 -2.84
C GLY A 93 -9.90 -7.85 -2.35
N VAL A 94 -8.97 -7.57 -3.26
CA VAL A 94 -7.73 -6.81 -2.99
C VAL A 94 -7.74 -5.40 -3.62
N ASN A 95 -8.84 -5.00 -4.26
CA ASN A 95 -8.97 -3.68 -4.87
C ASN A 95 -9.61 -2.70 -3.89
N LEU A 96 -8.84 -1.70 -3.46
CA LEU A 96 -9.34 -0.59 -2.67
C LEU A 96 -9.90 0.47 -3.60
N THR A 97 -11.15 0.87 -3.38
CA THR A 97 -11.79 1.98 -4.11
C THR A 97 -12.14 3.07 -3.12
N CYS A 98 -11.84 4.32 -3.46
CA CYS A 98 -12.10 5.48 -2.62
C CYS A 98 -12.55 6.68 -3.47
N SER A 99 -13.21 7.62 -2.82
CA SER A 99 -13.48 8.95 -3.37
C SER A 99 -12.39 9.92 -2.93
N CYS A 100 -11.56 10.39 -3.87
CA CYS A 100 -10.39 11.21 -3.62
C CYS A 100 -10.52 12.60 -4.24
N ARG A 101 -10.13 13.64 -3.50
CA ARG A 101 -10.16 15.02 -4.02
C ARG A 101 -9.01 15.27 -4.98
N ASN A 102 -9.30 15.86 -6.14
CA ASN A 102 -8.31 16.35 -7.10
C ASN A 102 -7.91 17.81 -6.81
N SER A 103 -6.96 18.36 -7.56
CA SER A 103 -6.48 19.74 -7.39
C SER A 103 -7.52 20.81 -7.72
N ALA A 104 -8.57 20.46 -8.49
CA ALA A 104 -9.73 21.30 -8.72
C ALA A 104 -10.75 21.24 -7.57
N GLY A 105 -10.47 20.47 -6.51
CA GLY A 105 -11.33 20.30 -5.34
C GLY A 105 -12.48 19.31 -5.53
N GLN A 106 -12.59 18.68 -6.71
CA GLN A 106 -13.63 17.72 -7.04
C GLN A 106 -13.29 16.34 -6.47
N ALA A 107 -14.29 15.63 -5.98
CA ALA A 107 -14.15 14.24 -5.55
C ALA A 107 -14.26 13.31 -6.76
N VAL A 108 -13.27 12.45 -6.96
CA VAL A 108 -13.17 11.50 -8.07
C VAL A 108 -13.03 10.10 -7.49
N LEU A 109 -13.77 9.13 -8.04
CA LEU A 109 -13.59 7.74 -7.70
C LEU A 109 -12.30 7.21 -8.33
N THR A 110 -11.48 6.58 -7.51
CA THR A 110 -10.24 5.95 -7.94
C THR A 110 -10.08 4.61 -7.27
N GLN A 111 -9.42 3.67 -7.95
CA GLN A 111 -9.19 2.31 -7.48
C GLN A 111 -7.70 2.01 -7.57
N ILE A 112 -7.22 1.24 -6.59
CA ILE A 112 -5.86 0.72 -6.56
C ILE A 112 -5.88 -0.75 -6.15
N ASN A 113 -5.10 -1.58 -6.82
CA ASN A 113 -4.92 -2.98 -6.45
C ASN A 113 -3.84 -3.07 -5.37
N LEU A 114 -4.22 -3.51 -4.17
CA LEU A 114 -3.33 -3.61 -3.04
C LEU A 114 -2.26 -4.69 -3.21
N ASN A 115 -2.52 -5.74 -4.00
CA ASN A 115 -1.53 -6.78 -4.28
C ASN A 115 -0.31 -6.25 -5.05
N ASP A 116 -0.45 -5.11 -5.74
CA ASP A 116 0.63 -4.55 -6.57
C ASP A 116 1.78 -3.99 -5.73
N PHE A 117 1.58 -3.74 -4.43
CA PHE A 117 2.61 -3.17 -3.54
C PHE A 117 2.54 -3.63 -2.07
N ILE A 118 1.47 -4.28 -1.62
CA ILE A 118 1.40 -4.85 -0.27
C ILE A 118 1.83 -6.31 -0.29
N GLY A 119 2.74 -6.65 0.60
CA GLY A 119 3.26 -7.99 0.81
C GLY A 119 2.96 -8.54 2.20
N ASN A 120 3.13 -9.86 2.33
CA ASN A 120 3.15 -10.57 3.59
C ASN A 120 4.55 -11.16 3.80
N HIS A 121 5.20 -10.83 4.90
CA HIS A 121 6.45 -11.43 5.33
C HIS A 121 6.25 -12.11 6.69
N CYS A 122 6.03 -13.41 6.67
CA CYS A 122 5.91 -14.23 7.87
C CYS A 122 4.81 -13.77 8.84
N GLY A 123 3.60 -13.54 8.33
CA GLY A 123 2.50 -13.07 9.15
C GLY A 123 2.66 -11.61 9.54
N ILE A 124 3.29 -10.79 8.68
CA ILE A 124 3.43 -9.33 8.86
C ILE A 124 3.18 -8.67 7.51
N LEU A 125 2.14 -7.83 7.45
CA LEU A 125 1.84 -7.01 6.28
C LEU A 125 2.79 -5.82 6.18
N HIS A 126 3.23 -5.53 4.97
CA HIS A 126 4.09 -4.39 4.66
C HIS A 126 3.77 -3.82 3.29
N CYS A 127 4.07 -2.54 3.13
CA CYS A 127 4.47 -1.95 1.86
C CYS A 127 5.97 -1.62 1.94
#